data_AF-A0A351NSR6-F1
#
_entry.id   AF-A0A351NSR6-F1
#
_cell.length_a   1.000
_cell.length_b   1.000
_cell.length_c   1.000
_cell.angle_alpha   90.00
_cell.angle_beta   90.00
_cell.angle_gamma   90.00
#
_symmetry.space_group_name_H-M   'P 1'
#
loop_
_entity.id
_entity.type
_entity.pdbx_description
1 polymer ?
#
loop_
_entity_poly.entity_id
_entity_poly.type
_entity_poly.pdbx_seq_one_letter_code
_entity_poly.pdbx_strand_id
1 'polypeptide(L)'
;MILNTKQPVYFLLITVVAMSGLTDRQAIADIAEAEAALQFLVGEPEDPNCKCSKSSSSVKSWSSAELETSVLQRLGNMGDNDYQVQFGDTLDSIIKSQLPDFPVKKVILRDAIVAANSHAFRRNNPHWLYANKTLKLPTSADIHQAIFKTAAPDIATANRKRKNWISYP
;
A
#
# COMPACT_ATOMS: atom_id res chain seq x y z
N MET A 1 -63.28 -7.41 6.82
CA MET A 1 -63.80 -8.67 6.26
C MET A 1 -62.67 -9.35 5.48
N ILE A 2 -62.47 -10.63 5.76
CA ILE A 2 -61.40 -11.56 5.35
C ILE A 2 -61.77 -12.12 3.94
N LEU A 3 -60.87 -12.39 2.98
CA LEU A 3 -60.22 -13.69 2.62
C LEU A 3 -59.52 -13.48 1.26
N ASN A 4 -58.20 -13.65 1.06
CA ASN A 4 -57.36 -14.86 0.97
C ASN A 4 -57.62 -15.75 -0.28
N THR A 5 -56.60 -15.98 -1.14
CA THR A 5 -55.96 -17.29 -1.41
C THR A 5 -55.29 -17.45 -2.81
N LYS A 6 -54.06 -18.00 -2.75
CA LYS A 6 -53.42 -19.06 -3.60
C LYS A 6 -52.85 -18.76 -5.01
N GLN A 7 -51.51 -18.89 -5.11
CA GLN A 7 -50.78 -19.46 -6.27
C GLN A 7 -51.00 -21.00 -6.33
N PRO A 8 -50.80 -21.71 -7.47
CA PRO A 8 -49.49 -22.36 -7.75
C PRO A 8 -49.13 -22.74 -9.24
N VAL A 9 -47.83 -22.67 -9.55
CA VAL A 9 -46.93 -23.70 -10.18
C VAL A 9 -47.15 -24.21 -11.64
N TYR A 10 -46.01 -24.54 -12.28
CA TYR A 10 -45.76 -25.52 -13.37
C TYR A 10 -45.67 -24.99 -14.82
N PHE A 11 -44.45 -24.64 -15.24
CA PHE A 11 -44.02 -24.67 -16.65
C PHE A 11 -42.77 -25.54 -16.75
N LEU A 12 -42.94 -26.72 -17.33
CA LEU A 12 -41.87 -27.63 -17.76
C LEU A 12 -42.07 -27.90 -19.26
N LEU A 13 -40.95 -28.04 -19.97
CA LEU A 13 -40.73 -28.72 -21.28
C LEU A 13 -40.81 -27.90 -22.60
N ILE A 14 -39.64 -27.34 -22.97
CA ILE A 14 -38.83 -27.58 -24.20
C ILE A 14 -39.50 -28.32 -25.37
N THR A 15 -39.45 -27.74 -26.58
CA THR A 15 -39.18 -28.43 -27.86
C THR A 15 -38.61 -27.46 -28.91
N VAL A 16 -37.37 -27.70 -29.35
CA VAL A 16 -36.97 -28.13 -30.72
C VAL A 16 -36.37 -27.02 -31.60
N VAL A 17 -35.08 -27.22 -31.87
CA VAL A 17 -34.20 -26.56 -32.84
C VAL A 17 -34.61 -26.92 -34.27
N ALA A 18 -34.69 -25.93 -35.18
CA ALA A 18 -34.50 -26.18 -36.62
C ALA A 18 -34.13 -24.90 -37.40
N MET A 19 -32.94 -24.96 -38.02
CA MET A 19 -32.63 -24.44 -39.37
C MET A 19 -32.72 -22.94 -39.66
N SER A 20 -31.57 -22.27 -39.83
CA SER A 20 -31.20 -21.61 -41.09
C SER A 20 -29.73 -21.17 -41.05
N GLY A 21 -29.00 -21.46 -42.13
CA GLY A 21 -27.59 -21.13 -42.28
C GLY A 21 -27.34 -19.73 -42.86
N LEU A 22 -26.04 -19.40 -42.86
CA LEU A 22 -25.31 -18.47 -43.72
C LEU A 22 -25.77 -17.01 -43.73
N THR A 23 -25.00 -16.15 -43.08
CA THR A 23 -24.47 -14.90 -43.63
C THR A 23 -23.55 -14.27 -42.59
N ASP A 24 -22.27 -14.09 -42.92
CA ASP A 24 -21.60 -12.80 -42.73
C ASP A 24 -20.17 -12.83 -43.27
N ARG A 25 -20.01 -12.31 -44.49
CA ARG A 25 -18.73 -11.80 -45.00
C ARG A 25 -18.24 -10.57 -44.23
N GLN A 26 -19.02 -10.08 -43.26
CA GLN A 26 -18.68 -8.92 -42.44
C GLN A 26 -17.64 -9.25 -41.36
N ALA A 27 -17.59 -10.50 -40.88
CA ALA A 27 -16.64 -10.90 -39.84
C ALA A 27 -15.17 -10.81 -40.28
N ILE A 28 -14.89 -10.84 -41.59
CA ILE A 28 -13.52 -10.82 -42.11
C ILE A 28 -12.91 -9.41 -42.03
N ALA A 29 -13.72 -8.35 -42.14
CA ALA A 29 -13.24 -6.98 -42.02
C ALA A 29 -12.81 -6.64 -40.59
N ASP A 30 -13.57 -7.12 -39.60
CA ASP A 30 -13.25 -6.96 -38.17
C ASP A 30 -12.00 -7.75 -37.77
N ILE A 31 -11.80 -8.94 -38.35
CA ILE A 31 -10.60 -9.76 -38.13
C ILE A 31 -9.36 -9.06 -38.71
N ALA A 32 -9.44 -8.46 -39.90
CA ALA A 32 -8.31 -7.76 -40.50
C ALA A 32 -7.90 -6.49 -39.73
N GLU A 33 -8.87 -5.75 -39.18
CA GLU A 33 -8.59 -4.59 -38.32
C GLU A 33 -8.05 -5.02 -36.94
N ALA A 34 -8.55 -6.14 -36.40
CA ALA A 34 -8.00 -6.73 -35.19
C ALA A 34 -6.57 -7.27 -35.39
N GLU A 35 -6.26 -7.83 -36.55
CA GLU A 35 -4.90 -8.28 -36.91
C GLU A 35 -3.95 -7.08 -37.10
N ALA A 36 -4.40 -5.99 -37.73
CA ALA A 36 -3.63 -4.75 -37.83
C ALA A 36 -3.39 -4.10 -36.44
N ALA A 37 -4.37 -4.12 -35.55
CA ALA A 37 -4.23 -3.65 -34.18
C ALA A 37 -3.32 -4.55 -33.34
N LEU A 38 -3.36 -5.87 -33.56
CA LEU A 38 -2.45 -6.82 -32.92
C LEU A 38 -1.00 -6.65 -33.40
N GLN A 39 -0.78 -6.42 -34.70
CA GLN A 39 0.55 -6.08 -35.23
C GLN A 39 1.08 -4.77 -34.65
N PHE A 40 0.21 -3.78 -34.41
CA PHE A 40 0.60 -2.55 -33.72
C PHE A 40 0.99 -2.78 -32.25
N LEU A 41 0.26 -3.64 -31.52
CA LEU A 41 0.55 -3.97 -30.11
C LEU A 41 1.77 -4.88 -29.95
N VAL A 42 2.05 -5.74 -30.94
CA VAL A 42 3.19 -6.67 -30.96
C VAL A 42 4.43 -6.02 -31.58
N GLY A 43 4.27 -4.92 -32.34
CA GLY A 43 5.33 -4.16 -33.01
C GLY A 43 5.81 -4.85 -34.29
N GLU A 44 5.61 -4.20 -35.45
CA GLU A 44 6.14 -4.60 -36.76
C GLU A 44 7.58 -4.01 -36.97
N PRO A 45 8.41 -4.45 -37.94
CA PRO A 45 9.77 -4.89 -37.68
C PRO A 45 10.79 -3.77 -37.98
N GLU A 46 11.90 -3.82 -37.25
CA GLU A 46 13.22 -3.37 -37.68
C GLU A 46 13.28 -2.10 -38.55
N ASP A 47 13.29 -0.93 -37.89
CA ASP A 47 13.86 0.28 -38.46
C ASP A 47 15.33 0.01 -38.88
N PRO A 48 15.69 0.04 -40.18
CA PRO A 48 17.06 -0.23 -40.63
C PRO A 48 18.06 0.84 -40.17
N ASN A 49 17.56 1.92 -39.56
CA ASN A 49 18.35 3.02 -39.02
C ASN A 49 18.13 3.21 -37.50
N CYS A 50 17.51 2.26 -36.79
CA CYS A 50 17.67 2.28 -35.34
C CYS A 50 19.10 1.88 -35.01
N LYS A 51 19.94 2.84 -34.65
CA LYS A 51 21.10 2.59 -33.77
C LYS A 51 20.62 2.39 -32.33
N CYS A 52 19.68 1.48 -32.18
CA CYS A 52 19.48 0.75 -30.96
C CYS A 52 20.79 -0.02 -30.80
N SER A 53 21.75 0.53 -30.06
CA SER A 53 23.00 -0.16 -29.79
C SER A 53 22.60 -1.49 -29.19
N LYS A 54 22.80 -2.57 -29.96
CA LYS A 54 22.76 -3.91 -29.43
C LYS A 54 23.85 -3.92 -28.37
N SER A 55 23.48 -3.63 -27.13
CA SER A 55 24.18 -4.20 -26.00
C SER A 55 23.86 -5.68 -26.05
N SER A 56 24.44 -6.37 -27.04
CA SER A 56 24.78 -7.78 -26.93
C SER A 56 25.91 -7.91 -25.91
N SER A 57 25.80 -7.23 -24.77
CA SER A 57 26.30 -7.81 -23.55
C SER A 57 25.37 -8.97 -23.30
N SER A 58 25.81 -10.16 -23.75
CA SER A 58 25.45 -11.46 -23.20
C SER A 58 24.49 -11.29 -22.04
N VAL A 59 23.19 -11.36 -22.31
CA VAL A 59 22.20 -11.40 -21.25
C VAL A 59 22.46 -12.73 -20.61
N LYS A 60 23.27 -12.72 -19.54
CA LYS A 60 23.52 -13.92 -18.74
C LYS A 60 22.13 -14.41 -18.38
N SER A 61 21.83 -15.63 -18.80
CA SER A 61 20.62 -16.35 -18.39
C SER A 61 20.63 -16.37 -16.87
N TRP A 62 19.99 -15.38 -16.26
CA TRP A 62 19.88 -15.30 -14.81
C TRP A 62 18.92 -16.40 -14.40
N SER A 63 19.42 -17.30 -13.56
CA SER A 63 18.59 -18.26 -12.88
C SER A 63 17.56 -17.48 -12.04
N SER A 64 16.36 -18.02 -11.90
CA SER A 64 15.31 -17.41 -11.07
C SER A 64 15.79 -17.08 -9.67
N ALA A 65 16.76 -17.84 -9.14
CA ALA A 65 17.40 -17.61 -7.85
C ALA A 65 18.15 -16.26 -7.74
N GLU A 66 18.76 -15.77 -8.83
CA GLU A 66 19.49 -14.49 -8.84
C GLU A 66 18.52 -13.29 -8.82
N LEU A 67 17.37 -13.45 -9.48
CA LEU A 67 16.28 -12.47 -9.45
C LEU A 67 15.58 -12.47 -8.09
N GLU A 68 15.35 -13.64 -7.52
CA GLU A 68 14.78 -13.81 -6.18
C GLU A 68 15.66 -13.15 -5.11
N THR A 69 16.99 -13.33 -5.19
CA THR A 69 17.93 -12.70 -4.25
C THR A 69 18.00 -11.18 -4.42
N SER A 70 17.99 -10.65 -5.65
CA SER A 70 17.94 -9.20 -5.91
C SER A 70 16.65 -8.55 -5.42
N VAL A 71 15.51 -9.22 -5.60
CA VAL A 71 14.20 -8.77 -5.10
C VAL A 71 14.15 -8.84 -3.58
N LEU A 72 14.64 -9.90 -2.94
CA LEU A 72 14.72 -10.00 -1.48
C LEU A 72 15.68 -8.98 -0.86
N GLN A 73 16.80 -8.68 -1.51
CA GLN A 73 17.73 -7.63 -1.10
C GLN A 73 17.09 -6.23 -1.20
N ARG A 74 16.26 -6.01 -2.22
CA ARG A 74 15.48 -4.76 -2.39
C ARG A 74 14.32 -4.66 -1.41
N LEU A 75 13.62 -5.75 -1.12
CA LEU A 75 12.53 -5.80 -0.14
C LEU A 75 13.06 -5.69 1.30
N GLY A 76 14.22 -6.28 1.60
CA GLY A 76 14.93 -6.12 2.87
C GLY A 76 15.40 -4.69 3.14
N ASN A 77 15.65 -3.92 2.07
CA ASN A 77 16.01 -2.50 2.15
C ASN A 77 14.80 -1.55 2.21
N MET A 78 13.58 -2.07 2.05
CA MET A 78 12.31 -1.34 2.21
C MET A 78 11.59 -1.73 3.52
N GLY A 79 12.13 -2.69 4.27
CA GLY A 79 11.45 -3.36 5.38
C GLY A 79 11.76 -2.80 6.77
N ASP A 80 13.00 -2.41 7.04
CA ASP A 80 13.40 -2.05 8.40
C ASP A 80 13.87 -0.60 8.43
N ASN A 81 12.94 0.30 8.73
CA ASN A 81 13.25 1.69 9.09
C ASN A 81 13.87 1.73 10.51
N ASP A 82 14.84 0.86 10.77
CA ASP A 82 15.43 0.63 12.07
C ASP A 82 16.83 1.26 12.10
N TYR A 83 17.04 2.16 13.03
CA TYR A 83 18.31 2.88 13.20
C TYR A 83 19.08 2.33 14.40
N GLN A 84 20.35 1.97 14.22
CA GLN A 84 21.21 1.56 15.33
C GLN A 84 21.83 2.77 16.02
N VAL A 85 21.39 3.06 17.23
CA VAL A 85 21.86 4.21 18.01
C VAL A 85 23.33 4.04 18.39
N GLN A 86 24.16 5.01 18.04
CA GLN A 86 25.57 5.05 18.41
C GLN A 86 25.79 5.81 19.73
N PHE A 87 26.94 5.58 20.35
CA PHE A 87 27.33 6.34 21.54
C PHE A 87 27.53 7.82 21.18
N GLY A 88 26.85 8.71 21.92
CA GLY A 88 26.88 10.15 21.66
C GLY A 88 25.75 10.65 20.76
N ASP A 89 24.94 9.77 20.19
CA ASP A 89 23.75 10.17 19.44
C ASP A 89 22.69 10.78 20.35
N THR A 90 21.95 11.73 19.79
CA THR A 90 20.76 12.31 20.39
C THR A 90 19.57 12.05 19.49
N LEU A 91 18.38 11.99 20.09
CA LEU A 91 17.15 11.84 19.30
C LEU A 91 17.02 12.95 18.23
N ASP A 92 17.44 14.17 18.55
CA ASP A 92 17.38 15.30 17.63
C ASP A 92 18.38 15.23 16.48
N SER A 93 19.60 14.75 16.75
CA SER A 93 20.59 14.52 15.70
C SER A 93 20.12 13.42 14.75
N ILE A 94 19.54 12.34 15.29
CA ILE A 94 18.96 11.24 14.50
C ILE A 94 17.79 11.74 13.65
N ILE A 95 16.84 12.48 14.23
CA ILE A 95 15.71 13.05 13.47
C ILE A 95 16.22 13.96 12.35
N LYS A 96 17.22 14.79 12.63
CA LYS A 96 17.78 15.69 11.61
C LYS A 96 18.47 14.93 10.48
N SER A 97 19.16 13.83 10.78
CA SER A 97 19.90 13.05 9.76
C SER A 97 19.00 12.10 8.98
N GLN A 98 18.06 11.42 9.64
CA GLN A 98 17.24 10.37 9.05
C GLN A 98 15.88 10.87 8.55
N LEU A 99 15.38 12.00 9.09
CA LEU A 99 14.07 12.58 8.73
C LEU A 99 14.18 14.08 8.34
N PRO A 100 15.08 14.48 7.43
CA PRO A 100 15.26 15.89 7.08
C PRO A 100 14.04 16.52 6.40
N ASP A 101 13.37 15.77 5.50
CA ASP A 101 12.33 16.30 4.61
C ASP A 101 10.90 16.00 5.10
N PHE A 102 10.74 15.53 6.34
CA PHE A 102 9.41 15.22 6.85
C PHE A 102 8.60 16.51 7.11
N PRO A 103 7.37 16.63 6.56
CA PRO A 103 6.54 17.84 6.70
C PRO A 103 5.88 17.98 8.08
N VAL A 104 6.47 17.37 9.12
CA VAL A 104 5.90 17.25 10.46
C VAL A 104 6.81 17.94 11.47
N LYS A 105 6.22 18.59 12.48
CA LYS A 105 6.99 19.25 13.55
C LYS A 105 7.84 18.21 14.29
N LYS A 106 9.09 18.58 14.60
CA LYS A 106 10.03 17.73 15.35
C LYS A 106 9.48 17.20 16.67
N VAL A 107 8.66 17.99 17.38
CA VAL A 107 8.02 17.55 18.64
C VAL A 107 7.16 16.32 18.43
N ILE A 108 6.33 16.30 17.37
CA ILE A 108 5.45 15.17 17.05
C ILE A 108 6.28 13.95 16.66
N LEU A 109 7.37 14.15 15.89
CA LEU A 109 8.29 13.06 15.54
C LEU A 109 8.96 12.46 16.77
N ARG A 110 9.38 13.29 17.74
CA ARG A 110 9.92 12.80 19.02
C ARG A 110 8.90 11.95 19.76
N ASP A 111 7.67 12.44 19.87
CA ASP A 111 6.60 11.73 20.58
C ASP A 111 6.26 10.40 19.91
N ALA A 112 6.20 10.38 18.57
CA ALA A 112 6.01 9.16 17.79
C ALA A 112 7.15 8.15 18.01
N ILE A 113 8.40 8.60 17.96
CA ILE A 113 9.58 7.75 18.16
C ILE A 113 9.63 7.20 19.58
N VAL A 114 9.39 8.03 20.60
CA VAL A 114 9.38 7.61 22.00
C VAL A 114 8.24 6.64 22.28
N ALA A 115 7.07 6.86 21.69
CA ALA A 115 5.93 5.97 21.83
C ALA A 115 6.19 4.60 21.19
N ALA A 116 6.79 4.57 20.00
CA ALA A 116 7.14 3.33 19.30
C ALA A 116 8.30 2.57 19.98
N ASN A 117 9.20 3.27 20.67
CA ASN A 117 10.46 2.69 21.19
C ASN A 117 10.65 2.89 22.71
N SER A 118 9.64 2.58 23.53
CA SER A 118 9.74 2.76 24.99
C SER A 118 10.94 2.06 25.65
N HIS A 119 11.47 1.00 25.03
CA HIS A 119 12.63 0.25 25.49
C HIS A 119 13.98 0.94 25.24
N ALA A 120 14.05 1.88 24.29
CA ALA A 120 15.28 2.61 23.96
C ALA A 120 15.47 3.86 24.83
N PHE A 121 14.41 4.33 25.49
CA PHE A 121 14.42 5.55 26.29
C PHE A 121 14.36 5.26 27.80
N ARG A 122 15.09 6.05 28.58
CA ARG A 122 14.97 6.00 30.04
C ARG A 122 13.71 6.73 30.47
N ARG A 123 12.73 6.00 31.04
CA ARG A 123 11.45 6.55 31.52
C ARG A 123 10.69 7.33 30.43
N ASN A 124 10.81 6.91 29.17
CA ASN A 124 10.21 7.59 28.02
C ASN A 124 10.64 9.07 27.90
N ASN A 125 11.80 9.44 28.45
CA ASN A 125 12.34 10.78 28.30
C ASN A 125 13.08 10.88 26.96
N PRO A 126 12.65 11.77 26.03
CA PRO A 126 13.29 11.92 24.72
C PRO A 126 14.76 12.37 24.80
N HIS A 127 15.19 12.96 25.91
CA HIS A 127 16.56 13.41 26.12
C HIS A 127 17.48 12.31 26.68
N TRP A 128 16.94 11.15 27.05
CA TRP A 128 17.74 10.01 27.54
C TRP A 128 17.51 8.78 26.66
N LEU A 129 18.39 8.63 25.67
CA LEU A 129 18.43 7.52 24.74
C LEU A 129 19.59 6.58 25.08
N TYR A 130 19.33 5.26 25.15
CA TYR A 130 20.39 4.27 25.34
C TYR A 130 21.16 4.03 24.03
N ALA A 131 22.49 3.96 24.13
CA ALA A 131 23.33 3.55 23.01
C ALA A 131 23.18 2.05 22.68
N ASN A 132 23.54 1.68 21.44
CA ASN A 132 23.48 0.32 20.90
C ASN A 132 22.07 -0.31 20.97
N LYS A 133 21.04 0.52 20.91
CA LYS A 133 19.65 0.08 20.78
C LYS A 133 19.20 0.28 19.34
N THR A 134 18.41 -0.66 18.86
CA THR A 134 17.65 -0.51 17.63
C THR A 134 16.51 0.47 17.87
N LEU A 135 16.41 1.49 17.04
CA LEU A 135 15.40 2.53 17.11
C LEU A 135 14.53 2.45 15.87
N LYS A 136 13.26 2.07 16.05
CA LYS A 136 12.28 2.07 14.97
C LYS A 136 11.92 3.50 14.60
N LEU A 137 12.18 3.91 13.37
CA LEU A 137 11.78 5.22 12.86
C LEU A 137 10.26 5.22 12.58
N PRO A 138 9.59 6.37 12.73
CA PRO A 138 8.15 6.44 12.71
C PRO A 138 7.65 6.33 11.27
N THR A 139 6.68 5.45 11.05
CA THR A 139 5.92 5.40 9.80
C THR A 139 4.77 6.41 9.88
N SER A 140 4.06 6.63 8.76
CA SER A 140 2.83 7.43 8.73
C SER A 140 1.86 7.07 9.87
N ALA A 141 1.62 5.77 10.11
CA ALA A 141 0.72 5.32 11.17
C ALA A 141 1.11 5.80 12.58
N ASP A 142 2.41 5.76 12.92
CA ASP A 142 2.91 6.18 14.23
C ASP A 142 2.76 7.70 14.43
N ILE A 143 2.98 8.46 13.36
CA ILE A 143 2.79 9.92 13.34
C ILE A 143 1.31 10.25 13.53
N HIS A 144 0.41 9.55 12.81
CA HIS A 144 -1.02 9.69 13.00
C HIS A 144 -1.40 9.46 14.47
N GLN A 145 -0.91 8.38 15.08
CA GLN A 145 -1.20 8.10 16.49
C GLN A 145 -0.67 9.21 17.43
N ALA A 146 0.51 9.76 17.17
CA ALA A 146 1.09 10.85 17.96
C ALA A 146 0.25 12.13 17.88
N ILE A 147 -0.27 12.48 16.70
CA ILE A 147 -1.13 13.66 16.51
C ILE A 147 -2.50 13.43 17.17
N PHE A 148 -3.12 12.27 16.91
CA PHE A 148 -4.51 12.01 17.24
C PHE A 148 -4.75 11.45 18.65
N LYS A 149 -3.73 11.04 19.40
CA LYS A 149 -3.85 10.71 20.84
C LYS A 149 -4.43 11.87 21.66
N THR A 150 -4.25 13.11 21.22
CA THR A 150 -4.83 14.31 21.87
C THR A 150 -6.29 14.56 21.47
N ALA A 151 -6.80 13.91 20.43
CA ALA A 151 -8.13 14.19 19.86
C ALA A 151 -9.23 13.22 20.34
N ALA A 152 -8.86 12.02 20.81
CA ALA A 152 -9.81 11.09 21.41
C ALA A 152 -9.72 11.17 22.94
N PRO A 153 -10.48 12.06 23.61
CA PRO A 153 -10.71 11.86 25.03
C PRO A 153 -11.36 10.48 25.14
N ASP A 154 -10.70 9.58 25.85
CA ASP A 154 -11.25 8.27 26.18
C ASP A 154 -12.69 8.48 26.65
N ILE A 155 -13.67 8.03 25.85
CA ILE A 155 -15.06 8.49 25.93
C ILE A 155 -15.62 8.21 27.33
N ALA A 156 -15.10 7.15 27.96
CA ALA A 156 -15.36 6.79 29.35
C ALA A 156 -14.90 7.87 30.34
N THR A 157 -13.69 8.41 30.21
CA THR A 157 -13.19 9.50 31.07
C THR A 157 -13.80 10.86 30.71
N ALA A 158 -14.07 11.13 29.44
CA ALA A 158 -14.77 12.35 29.00
C ALA A 158 -16.19 12.43 29.59
N ASN A 159 -16.95 11.33 29.57
CA ASN A 159 -18.28 11.27 30.16
C ASN A 159 -18.26 11.37 31.69
N ARG A 160 -17.24 10.83 32.37
CA ARG A 160 -17.05 11.05 33.81
C ARG A 160 -16.82 12.54 34.13
N LYS A 161 -16.06 13.27 33.31
CA LYS A 161 -15.84 14.71 33.49
C LYS A 161 -17.12 15.54 33.25
N ARG A 162 -17.95 15.15 32.27
CA ARG A 162 -19.22 15.83 31.97
C ARG A 162 -20.32 15.59 33.00
N LYS A 163 -20.26 14.49 33.78
CA LYS A 163 -21.20 14.22 34.88
C LYS A 163 -21.16 15.28 36.00
N ASN A 164 -20.08 16.05 36.09
CA ASN A 164 -19.89 17.10 37.08
C ASN A 164 -20.16 18.50 36.52
N TRP A 165 -20.66 18.63 35.29
CA TRP A 165 -21.05 19.92 34.73
C TRP A 165 -22.43 20.33 35.25
N ILE A 166 -22.49 21.54 35.83
CA ILE A 166 -23.74 22.16 36.26
C ILE A 166 -24.41 22.74 35.02
N SER A 167 -25.61 22.25 34.68
CA SER A 167 -26.44 22.80 33.60
C SER A 167 -27.54 23.67 34.19
N TYR A 168 -27.76 24.85 33.60
CA TYR A 168 -28.89 25.72 33.89
C TYR A 168 -29.98 25.52 32.81
N PRO A 169 -31.27 25.67 33.19
CA PRO A 169 -32.40 25.54 32.27
C PRO A 169 -32.45 26.66 31.22
#